data_AF-A0A9E5KVH0-F1
#
_entry.id   AF-A0A9E5KVH0-F1
#
_cell.length_a   1.000
_cell.length_b   1.000
_cell.length_c   1.000
_cell.angle_alpha   90.00
_cell.angle_beta   90.00
_cell.angle_gamma   90.00
#
_symmetry.space_group_name_H-M   'P 1'
#
loop_
_entity.id
_entity.type
_entity.pdbx_description
1 polymer ?
#
loop_
_entity_poly.entity_id
_entity_poly.type
_entity_poly.pdbx_seq_one_letter_code
_entity_poly.pdbx_strand_id
1 'polypeptide(L)'
;HRAAVELQKKGVKDVIITLGKMGCFLLTEKQEALLFPTMDVKVVDTTGAGDAFNGGLATALSKGKDLKEAIFFATAVASLSVTKVGTAPAMPNQQEVQEFLSSLDESAYWEKVK
;
A
#
# COMPACT_ATOMS: atom_id res chain seq x y z
N HIS A 1 -14.13 9.02 1.47
CA HIS A 1 -14.47 9.07 2.91
C HIS A 1 -15.80 8.39 3.26
N ARG A 2 -16.95 8.70 2.61
CA ARG A 2 -18.28 8.13 2.98
C ARG A 2 -18.29 6.59 3.14
N ALA A 3 -17.72 5.86 2.19
CA ALA A 3 -17.64 4.40 2.27
C ALA A 3 -16.85 3.89 3.49
N ALA A 4 -15.73 4.53 3.82
CA ALA A 4 -14.92 4.16 4.98
C ALA A 4 -15.67 4.40 6.30
N VAL A 5 -16.38 5.52 6.41
CA VAL A 5 -17.21 5.83 7.59
C VAL A 5 -18.34 4.81 7.76
N GLU A 6 -19.00 4.40 6.67
CA GLU A 6 -20.05 3.38 6.74
C GLU A 6 -19.49 2.01 7.17
N LEU A 7 -18.26 1.66 6.77
CA LEU A 7 -17.59 0.46 7.26
C LEU A 7 -17.24 0.56 8.76
N GLN A 8 -16.81 1.74 9.23
CA GLN A 8 -16.56 1.96 10.66
C GLN A 8 -17.84 1.87 11.51
N LYS A 9 -18.98 2.36 11.01
CA LYS A 9 -20.28 2.19 11.67
C LYS A 9 -20.69 0.72 11.83
N LYS A 10 -20.10 -0.19 11.04
CA LYS A 10 -20.29 -1.64 11.16
C LYS A 10 -19.29 -2.32 12.10
N GLY A 11 -18.45 -1.56 12.79
CA GLY A 11 -17.51 -2.06 13.80
C GLY A 11 -16.07 -2.27 13.31
N VAL A 12 -15.76 -1.93 12.06
CA VAL A 12 -14.36 -1.96 11.57
C VAL A 12 -13.60 -0.78 12.18
N LYS A 13 -12.42 -1.03 12.75
CA LYS A 13 -11.61 0.01 13.39
C LYS A 13 -10.89 0.88 12.38
N ASP A 14 -9.99 0.28 11.62
CA ASP A 14 -9.20 0.94 10.59
C ASP A 14 -9.65 0.46 9.20
N VAL A 15 -9.84 1.39 8.28
CA VAL A 15 -10.30 1.11 6.92
C VAL A 15 -9.27 1.61 5.91
N ILE A 16 -8.74 0.68 5.12
CA ILE A 16 -7.87 1.00 3.97
C ILE A 16 -8.66 0.78 2.68
N ILE A 17 -8.65 1.76 1.79
CA ILE A 17 -9.28 1.70 0.47
C ILE A 17 -8.21 1.96 -0.58
N THR A 18 -7.91 0.96 -1.41
CA THR A 18 -7.04 1.14 -2.58
C THR A 18 -7.74 1.95 -3.65
N LEU A 19 -7.04 2.92 -4.24
CA LEU A 19 -7.54 3.88 -5.22
C LEU A 19 -6.78 3.78 -6.58
N GLY A 20 -6.23 2.60 -6.86
CA GLY A 20 -5.43 2.35 -8.07
C GLY A 20 -4.21 3.29 -8.14
N LYS A 21 -4.08 4.02 -9.26
CA LYS A 21 -2.98 4.99 -9.48
C LYS A 21 -2.93 6.15 -8.49
N MET A 22 -3.96 6.34 -7.66
CA MET A 22 -3.97 7.37 -6.61
C MET A 22 -3.41 6.84 -5.28
N GLY A 23 -3.05 5.56 -5.20
CA GLY A 23 -2.50 4.91 -4.02
C GLY A 23 -3.59 4.35 -3.12
N CYS A 24 -3.59 4.67 -1.82
CA CYS A 24 -4.64 4.20 -0.91
C CYS A 24 -5.02 5.25 0.15
N PHE A 25 -6.29 5.19 0.56
CA PHE A 25 -6.85 5.99 1.63
C PHE A 25 -6.96 5.17 2.90
N LEU A 26 -6.46 5.67 4.03
CA LEU A 26 -6.63 5.13 5.37
C LEU A 26 -7.58 6.03 6.16
N LEU A 27 -8.54 5.42 6.86
CA LEU A 27 -9.28 6.05 7.94
C LEU A 27 -9.09 5.22 9.21
N THR A 28 -8.48 5.81 10.24
CA THR A 28 -8.22 5.11 11.50
C THR A 28 -9.41 5.19 12.46
N GLU A 29 -9.43 4.34 13.47
CA GLU A 29 -10.40 4.38 14.58
C GLU A 29 -10.44 5.78 15.23
N LYS A 30 -9.28 6.45 15.31
CA LYS A 30 -9.12 7.81 15.87
C LYS A 30 -9.54 8.93 14.92
N GLN A 31 -10.20 8.60 13.81
CA GLN A 31 -10.64 9.55 12.78
C GLN A 31 -9.48 10.28 12.09
N GLU A 32 -8.26 9.72 12.15
CA GLU A 32 -7.17 10.19 11.30
C GLU A 32 -7.39 9.67 9.88
N ALA A 33 -7.43 10.59 8.92
CA ALA A 33 -7.59 10.27 7.51
C ALA A 33 -6.29 10.57 6.78
N LEU A 34 -5.73 9.57 6.10
CA LEU A 34 -4.48 9.71 5.35
C LEU A 34 -4.63 9.20 3.92
N LEU A 35 -3.99 9.87 2.97
CA LEU A 35 -3.87 9.47 1.59
C LEU A 35 -2.40 9.19 1.28
N PHE A 36 -2.11 7.93 0.99
CA PHE A 36 -0.80 7.46 0.59
C PHE A 36 -0.75 7.41 -0.95
N PRO A 37 0.20 8.07 -1.61
CA PRO A 37 0.33 8.00 -3.07
C PRO A 37 0.93 6.64 -3.51
N THR A 38 0.81 6.30 -4.79
CA THR A 38 1.63 5.22 -5.37
C THR A 38 3.10 5.64 -5.47
N MET A 39 3.98 4.66 -5.60
CA MET A 39 5.39 4.91 -5.96
C MET A 39 5.54 4.92 -7.49
N ASP A 40 6.40 5.78 -8.00
CA ASP A 40 6.55 5.95 -9.45
C ASP A 40 7.31 4.77 -10.06
N VAL A 41 6.65 4.08 -11.00
CA VAL A 41 7.14 2.86 -11.64
C VAL A 41 6.59 2.76 -13.05
N LYS A 42 7.30 2.05 -13.93
CA LYS A 42 6.78 1.73 -15.25
C LYS A 42 5.72 0.63 -15.16
N VAL A 43 4.46 0.99 -15.34
CA VAL A 43 3.33 0.06 -15.31
C VAL A 43 3.27 -0.80 -16.58
N VAL A 44 3.13 -2.11 -16.39
CA VAL A 44 2.98 -3.13 -17.45
C VAL A 44 1.62 -3.83 -17.35
N ASP A 45 1.24 -4.29 -16.17
CA ASP A 45 -0.03 -4.99 -15.92
C ASP A 45 -0.49 -4.70 -14.49
N THR A 46 -1.73 -4.29 -14.26
CA THR A 46 -2.25 -3.97 -12.92
C THR A 46 -2.96 -5.14 -12.25
N THR A 47 -3.04 -6.29 -12.93
CA THR A 47 -3.70 -7.49 -12.42
C THR A 47 -2.98 -7.98 -11.16
N GLY A 48 -3.72 -8.19 -10.06
CA GLY A 48 -3.15 -8.67 -8.80
C GLY A 48 -2.47 -7.61 -7.92
N ALA A 49 -2.46 -6.32 -8.31
CA ALA A 49 -1.86 -5.26 -7.50
C ALA A 49 -2.49 -5.15 -6.09
N GLY A 50 -3.80 -5.40 -5.98
CA GLY A 50 -4.51 -5.45 -4.69
C GLY A 50 -4.09 -6.64 -3.83
N ASP A 51 -3.88 -7.81 -4.43
CA ASP A 51 -3.38 -9.00 -3.73
C ASP A 51 -1.95 -8.76 -3.24
N ALA A 52 -1.11 -8.12 -4.07
CA ALA A 52 0.25 -7.73 -3.74
C ALA A 52 0.27 -6.73 -2.56
N PHE A 53 -0.62 -5.73 -2.60
CA PHE A 53 -0.81 -4.79 -1.49
C PHE A 53 -1.19 -5.52 -0.20
N ASN A 54 -2.19 -6.40 -0.24
CA ASN A 54 -2.63 -7.16 0.94
C ASN A 54 -1.53 -8.08 1.48
N GLY A 55 -0.78 -8.75 0.60
CA GLY A 55 0.36 -9.59 0.97
C GLY A 55 1.49 -8.78 1.61
N GLY A 56 1.81 -7.61 1.05
CA GLY A 56 2.77 -6.68 1.62
C GLY A 56 2.33 -6.15 2.99
N LEU A 57 1.06 -5.75 3.12
CA LEU A 57 0.48 -5.26 4.38
C LEU A 57 0.56 -6.32 5.47
N ALA A 58 0.09 -7.54 5.18
CA ALA A 58 0.15 -8.67 6.11
C ALA A 58 1.60 -9.00 6.51
N THR A 59 2.52 -8.98 5.55
CA THR A 59 3.95 -9.22 5.80
C THR A 59 4.53 -8.19 6.76
N ALA A 60 4.30 -6.90 6.52
CA ALA A 60 4.85 -5.83 7.37
C ALA A 60 4.23 -5.86 8.78
N LEU A 61 2.91 -6.03 8.88
CA LEU A 61 2.23 -6.16 10.18
C LEU A 61 2.74 -7.36 10.98
N SER A 62 2.96 -8.51 10.32
CA SER A 62 3.51 -9.71 10.98
C SER A 62 4.92 -9.49 11.56
N LYS A 63 5.65 -8.52 11.03
CA LYS A 63 6.99 -8.11 11.50
C LYS A 63 6.94 -7.02 12.57
N GLY A 64 5.74 -6.67 13.08
CA GLY A 64 5.55 -5.69 14.13
C GLY A 64 5.62 -4.23 13.67
N LYS A 65 5.53 -3.97 12.37
CA LYS A 65 5.43 -2.61 11.84
C LYS A 65 4.10 -1.98 12.20
N ASP A 66 4.09 -0.66 12.40
CA ASP A 66 2.83 0.05 12.57
C ASP A 66 2.02 0.10 11.27
N LEU A 67 0.76 0.53 11.35
CA LEU A 67 -0.14 0.51 10.20
C LEU A 67 0.33 1.42 9.05
N LYS A 68 0.93 2.57 9.36
CA LYS A 68 1.39 3.52 8.33
C LYS A 68 2.64 2.99 7.64
N GLU A 69 3.60 2.47 8.40
CA GLU A 69 4.77 1.77 7.86
C GLU A 69 4.37 0.54 7.04
N ALA A 70 3.36 -0.21 7.50
CA ALA A 70 2.86 -1.37 6.79
C ALA A 70 2.20 -1.00 5.46
N ILE A 71 1.46 0.12 5.41
CA ILE A 71 0.92 0.67 4.16
C ILE A 71 2.05 1.12 3.23
N PHE A 72 3.08 1.80 3.74
CA PHE A 72 4.24 2.20 2.94
C PHE A 72 4.90 0.99 2.27
N PHE A 73 5.15 -0.08 3.03
CA PHE A 73 5.69 -1.33 2.50
C PHE A 73 4.72 -2.01 1.51
N ALA A 74 3.43 -2.07 1.82
CA ALA A 74 2.40 -2.63 0.94
C ALA A 74 2.32 -1.90 -0.41
N THR A 75 2.42 -0.56 -0.40
CA THR A 75 2.47 0.26 -1.60
C THR A 75 3.70 -0.05 -2.45
N ALA A 76 4.87 -0.31 -1.84
CA ALA A 76 6.07 -0.71 -2.56
C ALA A 76 5.90 -2.07 -3.24
N VAL A 77 5.35 -3.06 -2.52
CA VAL A 77 5.06 -4.40 -3.05
C VAL A 77 4.07 -4.32 -4.22
N ALA A 78 2.99 -3.55 -4.07
CA ALA A 78 2.02 -3.34 -5.13
C ALA A 78 2.62 -2.62 -6.35
N SER A 79 3.43 -1.58 -6.13
CA SER A 79 4.08 -0.83 -7.20
C SER A 79 5.06 -1.69 -8.00
N LEU A 80 5.82 -2.57 -7.34
CA LEU A 80 6.68 -3.52 -8.05
C LEU A 80 5.88 -4.58 -8.80
N SER A 81 4.77 -5.08 -8.23
CA SER A 81 3.95 -6.10 -8.89
C SER A 81 3.45 -5.65 -10.25
N VAL A 82 3.11 -4.36 -10.40
CA VAL A 82 2.57 -3.86 -11.67
C VAL A 82 3.61 -3.67 -12.77
N THR A 83 4.89 -3.91 -12.48
CA THR A 83 5.99 -3.83 -13.46
C THR A 83 6.18 -5.14 -14.25
N LYS A 84 5.49 -6.21 -13.85
CA LYS A 84 5.56 -7.56 -14.45
C LYS A 84 4.15 -8.01 -14.86
N VAL A 85 4.05 -8.96 -15.78
CA VAL A 85 2.75 -9.49 -16.27
C VAL A 85 2.20 -10.54 -15.30
N GLY A 86 0.89 -10.51 -15.07
CA GLY A 86 0.15 -11.52 -14.31
C GLY A 86 0.08 -11.24 -12.81
N THR A 87 -0.32 -12.26 -12.03
CA THR A 87 -0.56 -12.15 -10.58
C THR A 87 0.59 -12.74 -9.75
N ALA A 88 0.52 -14.02 -9.39
CA ALA A 88 1.55 -14.69 -8.60
C ALA A 88 2.97 -14.61 -9.20
N PRO A 89 3.17 -14.73 -10.53
CA PRO A 89 4.49 -14.54 -11.14
C PRO A 89 5.03 -13.11 -11.03
N ALA A 90 4.14 -12.12 -10.86
CA ALA A 90 4.48 -10.72 -10.74
C ALA A 90 4.80 -10.31 -9.29
N MET A 91 4.51 -11.16 -8.30
CA MET A 91 4.77 -10.87 -6.89
C MET A 91 6.28 -10.67 -6.67
N PRO A 92 6.72 -9.52 -6.14
CA PRO A 92 8.12 -9.30 -5.87
C PRO A 92 8.57 -10.13 -4.68
N ASN A 93 9.84 -10.52 -4.68
CA ASN A 93 10.46 -11.13 -3.50
C ASN A 93 10.94 -10.05 -2.50
N GLN A 94 11.32 -10.49 -1.30
CA GLN A 94 11.73 -9.59 -0.23
C GLN A 94 12.95 -8.70 -0.59
N GLN A 95 13.88 -9.23 -1.38
CA GLN A 95 15.09 -8.51 -1.79
C GLN A 95 14.73 -7.41 -2.80
N GLU A 96 13.93 -7.71 -3.82
CA GLU A 96 13.46 -6.71 -4.80
C GLU A 96 12.75 -5.53 -4.12
N VAL A 97 11.92 -5.81 -3.12
CA VAL A 97 11.23 -4.76 -2.35
C VAL A 97 12.22 -3.91 -1.55
N GLN A 98 13.23 -4.52 -0.92
CA GLN A 98 14.24 -3.78 -0.15
C GLN A 98 15.13 -2.90 -1.03
N GLU A 99 15.57 -3.42 -2.17
CA GLU A 99 16.34 -2.67 -3.17
C GLU A 99 15.52 -1.49 -3.70
N PHE A 100 14.24 -1.72 -4.02
CA PHE A 100 13.35 -0.65 -4.44
C PHE A 100 13.18 0.43 -3.37
N LEU A 101 12.85 0.05 -2.13
CA LEU A 101 12.71 1.00 -1.03
C LEU A 101 13.99 1.79 -0.77
N SER A 102 15.15 1.14 -0.87
CA SER A 102 16.47 1.80 -0.67
C SER A 102 16.82 2.78 -1.80
N SER A 103 16.19 2.64 -2.97
CA SER A 103 16.36 3.57 -4.09
C SER A 103 15.45 4.80 -4.02
N LEU A 104 14.47 4.82 -3.10
CA LEU A 104 13.51 5.90 -2.97
C LEU A 104 14.03 7.00 -2.05
N ASP A 105 13.65 8.23 -2.37
CA ASP A 105 13.64 9.31 -1.38
C ASP A 105 12.40 9.11 -0.48
N GLU A 106 12.61 8.40 0.64
CA GLU A 106 11.57 8.12 1.60
C GLU A 106 11.01 9.42 2.22
N SER A 107 11.84 10.43 2.46
CA SER A 107 11.37 11.72 2.99
C SER A 107 10.39 12.41 2.04
N ALA A 108 10.71 12.48 0.74
CA ALA A 108 9.83 13.03 -0.27
C ALA A 108 8.55 12.21 -0.48
N TYR A 109 8.55 10.92 -0.16
CA TYR A 109 7.32 10.13 -0.13
C TYR A 109 6.41 10.56 1.03
N TRP A 110 6.96 10.65 2.25
CA TRP A 110 6.18 11.01 3.43
C TRP A 110 5.61 12.42 3.38
N GLU A 111 6.30 13.37 2.74
CA GLU A 111 5.77 14.72 2.48
C GLU A 111 4.52 14.73 1.58
N LYS A 112 4.35 13.69 0.74
CA LYS A 112 3.18 13.56 -0.14
C LYS A 112 2.02 12.84 0.53
N VAL A 113 2.22 12.21 1.68
CA VAL A 113 1.14 11.61 2.47
C VAL A 113 0.34 12.75 3.09
N LYS A 114 -0.96 12.80 2.77
CA LYS A 114 -1.86 13.90 3.17
C LYS A 114 -2.90 13.45 4.17
#